data_AF-A0A4R9PE83-F1
#
_entry.id   AF-A0A4R9PE83-F1
#
_cell.length_a   1.000
_cell.length_b   1.000
_cell.length_c   1.000
_cell.angle_alpha   90.00
_cell.angle_beta   90.00
_cell.angle_gamma   90.00
#
_symmetry.space_group_name_H-M   'P 1'
#
loop_
_entity.id
_entity.type
_entity.pdbx_description
1 polymer ?
#
loop_
_entity_poly.entity_id
_entity_poly.type
_entity_poly.pdbx_seq_one_letter_code
_entity_poly.pdbx_strand_id
1 'polypeptide(L)'
;REIYPVSVHGVGLSLGSARGLDRDHLERLRKVCERFQPDLVSEHLAWSVADGAYLNDLLPLRYDEDALAIVARNVETVQETLNRQVLIENLSAYVAFADSSMSEAEFLAE
;
A
#
# COMPACT_ATOMS: atom_id res chain seq x y z
N ARG A 1 -20.12 6.67 -11.67
CA ARG A 1 -20.49 5.24 -11.62
C ARG A 1 -21.56 4.83 -12.62
N GLU A 2 -22.71 5.49 -12.71
CA GLU A 2 -23.78 5.04 -13.64
C GLU A 2 -23.42 5.14 -15.14
N ILE A 3 -22.43 5.97 -15.49
CA ILE A 3 -21.99 6.16 -16.88
C ILE A 3 -20.52 5.74 -17.07
N TYR A 4 -19.69 5.89 -16.04
CA TYR A 4 -18.28 5.50 -16.06
C TYR A 4 -17.87 4.80 -14.76
N PRO A 5 -17.14 3.66 -14.86
CA PRO A 5 -16.50 3.03 -13.72
C PRO A 5 -15.43 3.94 -13.14
N VAL A 6 -15.18 3.83 -11.83
CA VAL A 6 -14.21 4.67 -11.10
C VAL A 6 -13.28 3.80 -10.30
N SER A 7 -11.98 4.03 -10.42
CA SER A 7 -10.97 3.50 -9.52
C SER A 7 -10.51 4.57 -8.53
N VAL A 8 -10.14 4.15 -7.32
CA VAL A 8 -9.45 4.98 -6.33
C VAL A 8 -8.03 4.44 -6.19
N HIS A 9 -7.06 5.33 -6.27
CA HIS A 9 -5.65 4.99 -6.12
C HIS A 9 -5.04 5.83 -4.99
N GLY A 10 -4.52 5.15 -3.97
CA GLY A 10 -3.89 5.74 -2.79
C GLY A 10 -2.40 6.00 -2.99
N VAL A 11 -1.90 7.05 -2.34
CA VAL A 11 -0.50 7.51 -2.45
C VAL A 11 0.18 7.70 -1.09
N GLY A 12 -0.46 7.28 0.00
CA GLY A 12 -0.15 7.80 1.33
C GLY A 12 -0.41 6.87 2.49
N LEU A 13 -0.88 5.64 2.27
CA LEU A 13 -1.05 4.67 3.35
C LEU A 13 0.30 4.10 3.82
N SER A 14 1.32 4.11 2.96
CA SER A 14 2.66 3.61 3.29
C SER A 14 2.60 2.13 3.72
N LEU A 15 2.17 1.24 2.82
CA LEU A 15 1.98 -0.20 3.10
C LEU A 15 3.25 -0.89 3.63
N GLY A 16 4.44 -0.39 3.30
CA GLY A 16 5.71 -0.85 3.85
C GLY A 16 6.07 -0.31 5.25
N SER A 17 5.19 0.46 5.90
CA SER A 17 5.47 1.02 7.23
C SER A 17 5.57 -0.08 8.29
N ALA A 18 6.77 -0.23 8.87
CA ALA A 18 7.01 -1.17 9.96
C ALA A 18 6.21 -0.83 11.23
N ARG A 19 5.83 0.45 11.42
CA ARG A 19 5.02 0.91 12.58
C ARG A 19 3.52 0.72 12.40
N GLY A 20 3.10 0.13 11.28
CA GLY A 20 1.69 0.00 10.90
C GLY A 20 1.15 1.26 10.21
N LEU A 21 -0.15 1.25 9.97
CA LEU A 21 -0.86 2.26 9.20
C LEU A 21 -1.39 3.41 10.07
N ASP A 22 -1.43 4.62 9.51
CA ASP A 22 -2.16 5.74 10.11
C ASP A 22 -3.67 5.46 10.04
N ARG A 23 -4.28 5.28 11.21
CA ARG A 23 -5.71 4.98 11.37
C ARG A 23 -6.61 6.12 10.88
N ASP A 24 -6.21 7.37 11.08
CA ASP A 24 -6.99 8.53 10.63
C ASP A 24 -6.91 8.65 9.11
N HIS A 25 -5.76 8.34 8.52
CA HIS A 25 -5.63 8.25 7.06
C HIS A 25 -6.49 7.13 6.47
N LEU A 26 -6.43 5.94 7.06
CA LEU A 26 -7.21 4.79 6.61
C LEU A 26 -8.72 5.05 6.72
N GLU A 27 -9.19 5.71 7.79
CA GLU A 27 -10.60 6.09 7.93
C GLU A 27 -11.03 7.13 6.88
N ARG A 28 -10.16 8.07 6.51
CA ARG A 28 -10.43 8.99 5.39
C ARG A 28 -10.58 8.23 4.07
N LEU A 29 -9.72 7.24 3.80
CA LEU A 29 -9.85 6.39 2.62
C LEU A 29 -11.14 5.58 2.64
N ARG A 30 -11.54 5.03 3.80
CA ARG A 30 -12.81 4.34 3.99
C ARG A 30 -14.00 5.22 3.60
N LYS A 31 -14.04 6.45 4.09
CA LYS A 31 -15.08 7.44 3.74
C LYS A 31 -15.12 7.77 2.24
N VAL A 32 -13.96 7.84 1.58
CA VAL A 32 -13.88 8.03 0.12
C VAL A 32 -14.48 6.81 -0.59
N CYS A 33 -14.09 5.60 -0.19
CA CYS A 33 -14.62 4.37 -0.77
C CYS A 33 -16.13 4.23 -0.56
N GLU A 34 -16.63 4.55 0.65
CA GLU A 34 -18.07 4.56 0.95
C GLU A 34 -18.84 5.55 0.07
N ARG A 35 -18.31 6.76 -0.09
CA ARG A 35 -18.94 7.82 -0.89
C ARG A 35 -18.99 7.47 -2.37
N PHE A 36 -17.88 7.04 -2.93
CA PHE A 36 -17.75 6.89 -4.38
C PHE A 36 -18.08 5.48 -4.87
N GLN A 37 -18.06 4.47 -3.99
CA GLN A 37 -18.23 3.04 -4.33
C GLN A 37 -17.41 2.68 -5.58
N PRO A 38 -16.07 2.84 -5.53
CA PRO A 38 -15.24 2.57 -6.71
C PRO A 38 -15.22 1.09 -7.04
N ASP A 39 -14.97 0.74 -8.30
CA ASP A 39 -14.86 -0.65 -8.73
C ASP A 39 -13.54 -1.27 -8.28
N LEU A 40 -12.45 -0.48 -8.35
CA LEU A 40 -11.11 -0.88 -7.95
C LEU A 40 -10.53 0.10 -6.93
N VAL A 41 -9.77 -0.43 -5.98
CA VAL A 41 -8.96 0.35 -5.05
C VAL A 41 -7.54 -0.17 -5.11
N SER A 42 -6.55 0.70 -5.31
CA SER A 42 -5.13 0.32 -5.32
C SER A 42 -4.26 1.21 -4.43
N GLU A 43 -3.09 0.70 -4.06
CA GLU A 43 -2.02 1.41 -3.35
C GLU A 43 -0.65 0.92 -3.84
N HIS A 44 0.41 1.64 -3.50
CA HIS A 44 1.78 1.33 -3.83
C HIS A 44 2.43 0.39 -2.82
N LEU A 45 3.26 -0.52 -3.33
CA LEU A 45 4.23 -1.27 -2.54
C LEU A 45 5.41 -0.36 -2.14
N ALA A 46 5.18 0.52 -1.17
CA ALA A 46 6.20 1.46 -0.72
C ALA A 46 6.00 1.86 0.75
N TRP A 47 7.02 2.49 1.32
CA TRP A 47 6.87 3.27 2.54
C TRP A 47 7.11 4.75 2.27
N SER A 48 6.36 5.61 2.94
CA SER A 48 6.44 7.06 2.81
C SER A 48 6.32 7.76 4.17
N VAL A 49 6.33 7.00 5.27
CA VAL A 49 6.24 7.54 6.63
C VAL A 49 7.39 7.00 7.48
N ALA A 50 8.15 7.90 8.09
CA ALA A 50 9.11 7.58 9.14
C ALA A 50 9.11 8.68 10.21
N ASP A 51 9.14 8.27 11.48
CA ASP A 51 9.20 9.19 12.63
C ASP A 51 8.14 10.30 12.64
N GLY A 52 6.94 10.00 12.12
CA GLY A 52 5.82 10.93 12.06
C GLY A 52 5.93 11.98 10.94
N ALA A 53 6.97 11.90 10.10
CA ALA A 53 7.10 12.70 8.90
C ALA A 53 6.56 11.92 7.69
N TYR A 54 5.74 12.59 6.88
CA TYR A 54 5.38 12.13 5.55
C TYR A 54 6.47 12.56 4.57
N LEU A 55 6.99 11.59 3.84
CA LEU A 55 7.89 11.79 2.73
C LEU A 55 7.04 11.91 1.48
N ASN A 56 7.35 12.88 0.63
CA ASN A 56 6.69 13.05 -0.67
C ASN A 56 7.11 11.97 -1.68
N ASP A 57 8.04 11.10 -1.28
CA ASP A 57 8.59 10.05 -2.12
C ASP A 57 8.11 8.68 -1.65
N LEU A 58 7.91 7.79 -2.61
CA LEU A 58 7.59 6.40 -2.37
C LEU A 58 8.89 5.65 -2.27
N LEU A 59 9.32 5.34 -1.04
CA LEU A 59 10.61 4.73 -0.82
C LEU A 59 10.55 3.21 -1.08
N PRO A 60 11.58 2.66 -1.75
CA PRO A 60 11.65 1.23 -2.04
C PRO A 60 11.80 0.41 -0.75
N LEU A 61 11.37 -0.85 -0.82
CA LEU A 61 11.53 -1.83 0.24
C LEU A 61 12.77 -2.70 -0.01
N ARG A 62 13.32 -3.23 1.08
CA ARG A 62 14.18 -4.42 0.99
C ARG A 62 13.25 -5.62 0.81
N TYR A 63 13.37 -6.33 -0.32
CA TYR A 63 12.49 -7.45 -0.63
C TYR A 63 12.99 -8.70 0.10
N ASP A 64 12.47 -8.90 1.32
CA ASP A 64 12.74 -10.03 2.19
C ASP A 64 11.48 -10.46 2.97
N GLU A 65 11.61 -11.54 3.73
CA GLU A 65 10.52 -12.12 4.53
C GLU A 65 9.97 -11.15 5.59
N ASP A 66 10.84 -10.32 6.20
CA ASP A 66 10.42 -9.38 7.25
C ASP A 66 9.54 -8.27 6.65
N ALA A 67 9.96 -7.70 5.52
CA ALA A 67 9.20 -6.72 4.77
C ALA A 67 7.90 -7.32 4.21
N LEU A 68 7.94 -8.57 3.73
CA LEU A 68 6.76 -9.28 3.25
C LEU A 68 5.72 -9.43 4.34
N ALA A 69 6.12 -9.88 5.53
CA ALA A 69 5.22 -10.01 6.68
C ALA A 69 4.61 -8.66 7.11
N ILE A 70 5.39 -7.58 7.05
CA ILE A 70 4.89 -6.22 7.35
C ILE A 70 3.85 -5.78 6.32
N VAL A 71 4.16 -5.93 5.03
CA VAL A 71 3.29 -5.54 3.93
C VAL A 71 2.01 -6.36 3.97
N ALA A 72 2.09 -7.69 4.07
CA ALA A 72 0.94 -8.58 4.13
C ALA A 72 -0.02 -8.22 5.27
N ARG A 73 0.50 -8.00 6.49
CA ARG A 73 -0.30 -7.55 7.65
C ARG A 73 -0.98 -6.21 7.39
N ASN A 74 -0.25 -5.27 6.79
CA ASN A 74 -0.79 -3.94 6.49
C ASN A 74 -1.87 -4.02 5.39
N VAL A 75 -1.66 -4.82 4.34
CA VAL A 75 -2.67 -5.10 3.30
C VAL A 75 -3.91 -5.72 3.90
N GLU A 76 -3.77 -6.73 4.77
CA GLU A 76 -4.89 -7.34 5.49
C GLU A 76 -5.69 -6.28 6.26
N THR A 77 -5.00 -5.42 7.04
CA THR A 77 -5.63 -4.32 7.79
C THR A 77 -6.43 -3.37 6.87
N VAL A 78 -5.89 -3.02 5.70
CA VAL A 78 -6.59 -2.18 4.72
C VAL A 78 -7.84 -2.91 4.20
N GLN A 79 -7.69 -4.16 3.77
CA GLN A 79 -8.80 -4.93 3.21
C GLN A 79 -9.94 -5.14 4.20
N GLU A 80 -9.62 -5.45 5.46
CA GLU A 80 -10.60 -5.55 6.55
C GLU A 80 -11.32 -4.22 6.76
N THR A 81 -10.59 -3.11 6.78
CA THR A 81 -11.17 -1.78 7.04
C THR A 81 -12.05 -1.29 5.88
N LEU A 82 -11.65 -1.59 4.64
CA LEU A 82 -12.42 -1.23 3.45
C LEU A 82 -13.48 -2.28 3.07
N ASN A 83 -13.45 -3.44 3.72
CA ASN A 83 -14.27 -4.62 3.43
C ASN A 83 -14.24 -5.02 1.94
N ARG A 84 -13.04 -5.05 1.34
CA ARG A 84 -12.83 -5.41 -0.06
C ARG A 84 -11.38 -5.76 -0.35
N GLN A 85 -11.16 -6.50 -1.44
CA GLN A 85 -9.82 -6.71 -1.97
C GLN A 85 -9.25 -5.40 -2.53
N VAL A 86 -7.98 -5.14 -2.24
CA VAL A 86 -7.21 -4.03 -2.81
C VAL A 86 -6.16 -4.56 -3.78
N LEU A 87 -5.82 -3.76 -4.78
CA LEU A 87 -4.76 -4.06 -5.74
C LEU A 87 -3.46 -3.40 -5.28
N ILE A 88 -2.34 -4.10 -5.47
CA ILE A 88 -1.01 -3.60 -5.14
C ILE A 88 -0.29 -3.21 -6.42
N GLU A 89 0.17 -1.96 -6.48
CA GLU A 89 0.99 -1.43 -7.55
C GLU A 89 2.48 -1.54 -7.19
N ASN A 90 3.26 -2.13 -8.08
CA ASN A 90 4.70 -2.20 -7.95
C ASN A 90 5.33 -0.82 -8.18
N LEU A 91 6.46 -0.54 -7.53
CA LEU A 91 7.13 0.73 -7.66
C LEU A 91 8.14 0.70 -8.81
N SER A 92 8.33 1.81 -9.51
CA SER A 92 9.54 2.00 -10.32
C SER A 92 10.72 2.32 -9.41
N ALA A 93 11.31 1.30 -8.79
CA ALA A 93 12.38 1.46 -7.81
C ALA A 93 13.65 2.06 -8.44
N TYR A 94 14.12 3.17 -7.87
CA TYR A 94 15.34 3.86 -8.30
C TYR A 94 16.60 3.37 -7.56
N VAL A 95 16.42 2.60 -6.48
CA VAL A 95 17.47 1.96 -5.67
C VAL A 95 17.00 0.54 -5.34
N ALA A 96 17.92 -0.41 -5.43
CA ALA A 96 17.75 -1.77 -4.93
C ALA A 96 18.64 -2.00 -3.72
N PHE A 97 18.13 -2.72 -2.72
CA PHE A 97 18.91 -3.15 -1.56
C PHE A 97 19.73 -4.39 -1.93
N ALA A 98 21.03 -4.37 -1.64
CA ALA A 98 21.94 -5.48 -1.95
C ALA A 98 21.58 -6.78 -1.21
N ASP A 99 20.96 -6.65 -0.04
CA ASP A 99 20.61 -7.76 0.85
C ASP A 99 19.14 -8.20 0.71
N SER A 100 18.46 -7.87 -0.41
CA SER A 100 17.15 -8.44 -0.71
C SER A 100 17.30 -9.95 -0.98
N SER A 101 16.47 -10.76 -0.34
CA SER A 101 16.44 -12.22 -0.55
C SER A 101 15.47 -12.65 -1.64
N MET A 102 14.61 -11.74 -2.10
CA MET A 102 13.64 -11.95 -3.17
C MET A 102 13.82 -10.90 -4.28
N SER A 103 13.45 -11.25 -5.51
CA SER A 103 13.16 -10.27 -6.56
C SER A 103 11.82 -9.56 -6.30
N GLU A 104 11.61 -8.41 -6.93
CA GLU A 104 10.31 -7.71 -6.87
C GLU A 104 9.16 -8.60 -7.33
N ALA A 105 9.38 -9.39 -8.39
CA ALA A 105 8.37 -10.28 -8.95
C ALA A 105 8.02 -11.43 -8.00
N GLU A 106 9.01 -12.00 -7.31
CA GLU A 106 8.77 -13.02 -6.28
C GLU A 106 8.01 -12.41 -5.11
N PHE A 107 8.43 -11.24 -4.63
CA PHE A 107 7.77 -10.55 -3.51
C PHE A 107 6.29 -10.24 -3.79
N LEU A 108 5.95 -9.86 -5.02
CA LEU A 108 4.57 -9.56 -5.43
C LEU A 108 3.70 -10.80 -5.72
N ALA A 109 4.32 -11.97 -5.88
CA ALA A 109 3.61 -13.21 -6.19
C ALA A 109 3.09 -13.95 -4.94
N GLU A 110 3.57 -13.57 -3.75
CA GLU A 110 3.13 -14.06 -2.44
C GLU A 110 1.84 -13.38 -1.95
#